data_AF-A0A0R1NR44-F1
#
_entry.id   AF-A0A0R1NR44-F1
#
_cell.length_a   1.000
_cell.length_b   1.000
_cell.length_c   1.000
_cell.angle_alpha   90.00
_cell.angle_beta   90.00
_cell.angle_gamma   90.00
#
_symmetry.space_group_name_H-M   'P 1'
#
loop_
_entity.id
_entity.type
_entity.pdbx_description
1 polymer ?
#
loop_
_entity_poly.entity_id
_entity_poly.type
_entity_poly.pdbx_seq_one_letter_code
_entity_poly.pdbx_strand_id
1 'polypeptide(L)'
;MKHGFKYAEETIRRLMSDMGLKVSIYSKHTAQYHSYKGRIGKVAPNVLKQQFNAKQPLTVFHTDVTQVRLYNGEWGYISAITDEASREVLAAVVGTSPNKALIHATLDKLKPHLRPGIRPILHSDQGWQYQIPDYQRRLTHMNICQSMSRKGNCHDNAPIESFFNLMKRECLNRYQINDITALRKLVKQYIQWFNNERISRNKNGLTPVEYRNQAMVA
;
A
#
# COMPACT_ATOMS: atom_id res chain seq x y z
N MET A 1 -14.26 14.43 -16.31
CA MET A 1 -14.13 12.95 -16.23
C MET A 1 -15.13 12.32 -15.26
N LYS A 2 -15.18 12.66 -13.96
CA LYS A 2 -16.26 12.19 -13.07
C LYS A 2 -17.54 13.04 -13.12
N HIS A 3 -17.38 14.36 -13.30
CA HIS A 3 -18.47 15.33 -13.44
C HIS A 3 -18.62 15.88 -14.88
N GLY A 4 -18.22 15.10 -15.89
CA GLY A 4 -18.38 15.51 -17.30
C GLY A 4 -17.45 16.61 -17.83
N PHE A 5 -16.76 17.37 -16.96
CA PHE A 5 -15.84 18.42 -17.41
C PHE A 5 -14.66 17.86 -18.23
N LYS A 6 -14.39 18.51 -19.37
CA LYS A 6 -13.19 18.36 -20.21
C LYS A 6 -12.37 19.64 -20.08
N TYR A 7 -11.09 19.50 -19.78
CA TYR A 7 -10.17 20.62 -19.60
C TYR A 7 -8.79 20.25 -20.15
N ALA A 8 -8.05 21.25 -20.63
CA ALA A 8 -6.65 21.08 -20.99
C ALA A 8 -5.78 21.20 -19.72
N GLU A 9 -4.65 20.48 -19.69
CA GLU A 9 -3.71 20.56 -18.55
C GLU A 9 -3.20 21.98 -18.34
N GLU A 10 -2.98 22.73 -19.42
CA GLU A 10 -2.53 24.12 -19.36
C GLU A 10 -3.55 25.04 -18.69
N THR A 11 -4.84 24.79 -18.91
CA THR A 11 -5.92 25.53 -18.27
C THR A 11 -5.90 25.31 -16.75
N ILE A 12 -5.69 24.07 -16.30
CA ILE A 12 -5.55 23.79 -14.86
C ILE A 12 -4.31 24.48 -14.30
N ARG A 13 -3.16 24.36 -14.98
CA ARG A 13 -1.90 24.95 -14.49
C ARG A 13 -2.02 26.46 -14.34
N ARG A 14 -2.62 27.15 -15.32
CA ARG A 14 -2.90 28.58 -15.25
C ARG A 14 -3.80 28.93 -14.07
N LEU A 15 -4.94 28.23 -13.92
CA LEU A 15 -5.86 28.48 -12.81
C LEU A 15 -5.20 28.23 -11.44
N MET A 16 -4.38 27.19 -11.31
CA MET A 16 -3.59 26.96 -10.10
C MET A 16 -2.63 28.13 -9.82
N SER A 17 -1.98 28.66 -10.86
CA SER A 17 -1.11 29.84 -10.73
C SER A 17 -1.90 31.08 -10.30
N ASP A 18 -3.04 31.34 -10.93
CA ASP A 18 -3.91 32.49 -10.63
C ASP A 18 -4.45 32.41 -9.18
N MET A 19 -4.70 31.21 -8.68
CA MET A 19 -5.13 30.95 -7.30
C MET A 19 -3.95 30.87 -6.30
N GLY A 20 -2.70 31.04 -6.74
CA GLY A 20 -1.51 30.93 -5.88
C GLY A 20 -1.23 29.52 -5.36
N LEU A 21 -1.82 28.47 -5.95
CA LEU A 21 -1.65 27.08 -5.56
C LEU A 21 -0.30 26.53 -6.05
N LYS A 22 0.65 26.38 -5.12
CA LYS A 22 1.99 25.85 -5.40
C LYS A 22 2.19 24.46 -4.79
N VAL A 23 2.94 23.61 -5.49
CA VAL A 23 3.40 22.32 -4.94
C VAL A 23 4.48 22.60 -3.89
N SER A 24 4.16 22.39 -2.61
CA SER A 24 5.03 22.77 -1.49
C SER A 24 5.99 21.67 -1.00
N ILE A 25 5.93 20.45 -1.56
CA ILE A 25 6.65 19.30 -0.98
C ILE A 25 7.36 18.46 -2.05
N TYR A 26 8.68 18.62 -2.13
CA TYR A 26 9.58 17.61 -2.67
C TYR A 26 10.11 16.74 -1.52
N SER A 27 9.88 15.44 -1.59
CA SER A 27 10.39 14.47 -0.62
C SER A 27 11.91 14.32 -0.79
N LYS A 28 12.70 14.68 0.22
CA LYS A 28 14.05 14.11 0.38
C LYS A 28 13.91 12.68 0.90
N HIS A 29 14.58 11.72 0.26
CA HIS A 29 14.67 10.35 0.75
C HIS A 29 15.31 10.35 2.14
N THR A 30 14.54 10.07 3.18
CA THR A 30 15.06 9.88 4.54
C THR A 30 14.71 8.49 5.05
N ALA A 31 15.77 7.72 5.32
CA ALA A 31 15.89 6.39 5.91
C ALA A 31 15.47 5.18 5.05
N GLN A 32 16.45 4.30 4.80
CA GLN A 32 16.25 2.93 4.31
C GLN A 32 15.90 2.03 5.50
N TYR A 33 14.63 1.67 5.64
CA TYR A 33 14.21 0.57 6.50
C TYR A 33 14.68 -0.74 5.84
N HIS A 34 15.42 -1.58 6.57
CA HIS A 34 15.92 -2.85 6.05
C HIS A 34 15.42 -3.99 6.93
N SER A 35 14.31 -4.62 6.52
CA SER A 35 13.69 -5.78 7.18
C SER A 35 14.49 -7.08 6.96
N TYR A 36 15.47 -7.07 6.06
CA TYR A 36 16.22 -8.25 5.69
C TYR A 36 17.29 -8.57 6.73
N LYS A 37 17.15 -9.76 7.33
CA LYS A 37 18.08 -10.34 8.31
C LYS A 37 18.71 -11.65 7.81
N GLY A 38 18.76 -11.86 6.50
CA GLY A 38 19.16 -13.15 5.91
C GLY A 38 17.99 -14.14 5.74
N ARG A 39 18.32 -15.41 5.44
CA ARG A 39 17.33 -16.49 5.31
C ARG A 39 16.95 -16.97 6.72
N ILE A 40 15.91 -16.37 7.28
CA ILE A 40 15.37 -16.77 8.59
C ILE A 40 14.34 -17.91 8.45
N GLY A 41 13.72 -18.02 7.27
CA GLY A 41 12.74 -19.07 7.00
C GLY A 41 12.73 -19.52 5.54
N LYS A 42 11.55 -19.90 5.04
CA LYS A 42 11.41 -20.44 3.68
C LYS A 42 11.01 -19.32 2.72
N VAL A 43 11.84 -19.04 1.73
CA VAL A 43 11.54 -18.10 0.64
C VAL A 43 10.55 -18.76 -0.33
N ALA A 44 9.47 -18.05 -0.66
CA ALA A 44 8.50 -18.48 -1.68
C ALA A 44 9.00 -18.12 -3.08
N PRO A 45 8.63 -18.87 -4.13
CA PRO A 45 9.00 -18.52 -5.50
C PRO A 45 8.46 -17.14 -5.90
N ASN A 46 9.21 -16.41 -6.73
CA ASN A 46 8.72 -15.18 -7.34
C ASN A 46 7.75 -15.53 -8.48
N VAL A 47 6.45 -15.46 -8.18
CA VAL A 47 5.37 -15.76 -9.14
C VAL A 47 5.14 -14.58 -10.09
N LEU A 48 5.28 -13.34 -9.61
CA LEU A 48 4.99 -12.14 -10.42
C LEU A 48 6.10 -11.81 -11.42
N LYS A 49 7.37 -12.07 -11.11
CA LYS A 49 8.53 -11.80 -11.99
C LYS A 49 8.49 -10.38 -12.62
N GLN A 50 8.11 -9.37 -11.84
CA GLN A 50 7.93 -7.95 -12.26
C GLN A 50 6.79 -7.66 -13.24
N GLN A 51 5.90 -8.62 -13.49
CA GLN A 51 4.72 -8.39 -14.33
C GLN A 51 3.59 -7.80 -13.47
N PHE A 52 3.61 -6.47 -13.31
CA PHE A 52 2.57 -5.71 -12.59
C PHE A 52 1.43 -5.29 -13.52
N ASN A 53 0.74 -6.25 -14.11
CA ASN A 53 -0.29 -6.03 -15.13
C ASN A 53 -1.64 -6.68 -14.78
N ALA A 54 -1.87 -7.05 -13.53
CA ALA A 54 -3.13 -7.61 -13.09
C ALA A 54 -4.28 -6.63 -13.39
N LYS A 55 -5.24 -7.11 -14.19
CA LYS A 55 -6.41 -6.31 -14.60
C LYS A 55 -7.63 -6.58 -13.73
N GLN A 56 -7.72 -7.77 -13.15
CA GLN A 56 -8.84 -8.19 -12.33
C GLN A 56 -8.59 -7.84 -10.85
N PRO A 57 -9.45 -7.03 -10.21
CA PRO A 57 -9.35 -6.77 -8.78
C PRO A 57 -9.45 -8.04 -7.95
N LEU A 58 -8.84 -8.02 -6.76
CA LEU A 58 -8.87 -9.11 -5.79
C LEU A 58 -8.11 -10.38 -6.21
N THR A 59 -7.16 -10.26 -7.15
CA THR A 59 -6.36 -11.39 -7.64
C THR A 59 -4.87 -11.29 -7.31
N VAL A 60 -4.31 -10.08 -7.25
CA VAL A 60 -2.91 -9.84 -6.91
C VAL A 60 -2.81 -8.71 -5.90
N PHE A 61 -2.17 -9.00 -4.78
CA PHE A 61 -1.96 -8.12 -3.66
C PHE A 61 -0.48 -7.87 -3.42
N HIS A 62 -0.15 -6.69 -2.91
CA HIS A 62 1.20 -6.31 -2.50
C HIS A 62 1.20 -5.91 -1.03
N THR A 63 2.18 -6.38 -0.27
CA THR A 63 2.35 -6.04 1.15
C THR A 63 3.77 -5.67 1.49
N ASP A 64 3.91 -4.70 2.39
CA ASP A 64 5.17 -4.29 2.98
C ASP A 64 4.92 -3.53 4.30
N VAL A 65 5.99 -3.26 5.04
CA VAL A 65 6.01 -2.45 6.25
C VAL A 65 6.89 -1.22 6.04
N THR A 66 6.35 -0.03 6.30
CA THR A 66 7.15 1.20 6.42
C THR A 66 7.21 1.67 7.87
N GLN A 67 8.32 2.33 8.22
CA GLN A 67 8.45 3.05 9.50
C GLN A 67 8.30 4.56 9.31
N VAL A 68 7.90 5.25 10.37
CA VAL A 68 7.75 6.70 10.47
C VAL A 68 8.29 7.16 11.82
N ARG A 69 9.10 8.21 11.83
CA ARG A 69 9.62 8.80 13.06
C ARG A 69 8.54 9.67 13.70
N LEU A 70 8.20 9.40 14.95
CA LEU A 70 7.26 10.19 15.74
C LEU A 70 7.98 11.38 16.40
N TYR A 71 7.23 12.42 16.74
CA TYR A 71 7.79 13.63 17.35
C TYR A 71 8.41 13.37 18.72
N ASN A 72 7.85 12.42 19.49
CA ASN A 72 8.40 11.95 20.76
C ASN A 72 9.72 11.16 20.62
N GLY A 73 10.24 10.99 19.40
CA GLY A 73 11.48 10.25 19.13
C GLY A 73 11.32 8.74 19.00
N GLU A 74 10.10 8.20 19.12
CA GLU A 74 9.83 6.79 18.89
C GLU A 74 9.60 6.47 17.40
N TRP A 75 9.61 5.18 17.06
CA TRP A 75 9.24 4.72 15.73
C TRP A 75 7.82 4.16 15.72
N GLY A 76 7.01 4.62 14.76
CA GLY A 76 5.76 3.98 14.38
C GLY A 76 5.94 3.14 13.12
N TYR A 77 5.25 2.00 13.06
CA TYR A 77 5.32 1.06 11.93
C TYR A 77 3.94 0.89 11.31
N ILE A 78 3.88 0.90 9.98
CA ILE A 78 2.65 0.78 9.21
C ILE A 78 2.82 -0.44 8.30
N SER A 79 2.03 -1.46 8.55
CA SER A 79 1.90 -2.63 7.67
C SER A 79 0.66 -2.45 6.81
N ALA A 80 0.79 -2.62 5.49
CA ALA A 80 -0.31 -2.43 4.56
C ALA A 80 -0.38 -3.53 3.49
N ILE A 81 -1.58 -3.71 2.93
CA ILE A 81 -1.87 -4.60 1.80
C ILE A 81 -2.67 -3.81 0.78
N THR A 82 -2.20 -3.79 -0.46
CA THR A 82 -2.84 -3.09 -1.58
C THR A 82 -3.20 -4.06 -2.70
N ASP A 83 -4.30 -3.79 -3.40
CA ASP A 83 -4.69 -4.48 -4.62
C ASP A 83 -3.97 -3.91 -5.85
N GLU A 84 -3.41 -4.77 -6.69
CA GLU A 84 -2.63 -4.33 -7.84
C GLU A 84 -3.50 -3.63 -8.89
N ALA A 85 -4.65 -4.23 -9.23
CA ALA A 85 -5.50 -3.78 -10.33
C ALA A 85 -6.22 -2.47 -10.01
N SER A 86 -6.81 -2.37 -8.83
CA SER A 86 -7.60 -1.22 -8.38
C SER A 86 -6.77 -0.16 -7.66
N ARG A 87 -5.59 -0.52 -7.15
CA ARG A 87 -4.80 0.27 -6.20
C ARG A 87 -5.46 0.45 -4.83
N GLU A 88 -6.57 -0.23 -4.55
CA GLU A 88 -7.25 -0.12 -3.26
C GLU A 88 -6.34 -0.58 -2.11
N VAL A 89 -6.32 0.17 -1.02
CA VAL A 89 -5.69 -0.26 0.23
C VAL A 89 -6.67 -1.16 0.96
N LEU A 90 -6.49 -2.47 0.86
CA LEU A 90 -7.39 -3.47 1.44
C LEU A 90 -7.19 -3.61 2.95
N ALA A 91 -5.96 -3.41 3.44
CA ALA A 91 -5.67 -3.49 4.85
C ALA A 91 -4.54 -2.54 5.23
N ALA A 92 -4.65 -1.94 6.42
CA ALA A 92 -3.51 -1.34 7.09
C ALA A 92 -3.65 -1.38 8.61
N VAL A 93 -2.52 -1.60 9.28
CA VAL A 93 -2.40 -1.59 10.74
C VAL A 93 -1.16 -0.81 11.13
N VAL A 94 -1.28 -0.07 12.23
CA VAL A 94 -0.21 0.73 12.81
C VAL A 94 0.18 0.16 14.18
N GLY A 95 1.48 -0.09 14.38
CA GLY A 95 2.04 -0.64 15.61
C GLY A 95 3.33 0.07 16.04
N THR A 96 3.77 -0.20 17.27
CA THR A 96 5.00 0.36 17.87
C THR A 96 6.24 -0.46 17.52
N SER A 97 6.09 -1.63 16.91
CA SER A 97 7.20 -2.47 16.44
C SER A 97 6.79 -3.27 15.20
N PRO A 98 7.73 -3.64 14.31
CA PRO A 98 7.47 -4.42 13.10
C PRO A 98 7.42 -5.91 13.45
N ASN A 99 6.54 -6.28 14.37
CA ASN A 99 6.48 -7.63 14.93
C ASN A 99 5.44 -8.51 14.22
N LYS A 100 5.42 -9.79 14.59
CA LYS A 100 4.46 -10.77 14.06
C LYS A 100 3.00 -10.35 14.28
N ALA A 101 2.68 -9.75 15.43
CA ALA A 101 1.33 -9.31 15.75
C ALA A 101 0.83 -8.23 14.77
N LEU A 102 1.69 -7.29 14.37
CA LEU A 102 1.38 -6.26 13.37
C LEU A 102 0.99 -6.89 12.03
N ILE A 103 1.79 -7.83 11.54
CA ILE A 103 1.55 -8.50 10.25
C ILE A 103 0.29 -9.35 10.31
N HIS A 104 0.08 -10.08 11.41
CA HIS A 104 -1.11 -10.90 11.62
C HIS A 104 -2.39 -10.07 11.66
N ALA A 105 -2.39 -8.96 12.39
CA ALA A 105 -3.51 -8.03 12.42
C ALA A 105 -3.80 -7.45 11.02
N THR A 106 -2.76 -7.25 10.21
CA THR A 106 -2.93 -6.79 8.82
C THR A 106 -3.61 -7.86 7.96
N LEU A 107 -3.20 -9.12 8.09
CA LEU A 107 -3.89 -10.24 7.43
C LEU A 107 -5.33 -10.42 7.93
N ASP A 108 -5.61 -10.17 9.21
CA ASP A 108 -6.99 -10.21 9.72
C ASP A 108 -7.88 -9.15 9.10
N LYS A 109 -7.36 -7.95 8.87
CA LYS A 109 -8.07 -6.92 8.12
C LYS A 109 -8.25 -7.24 6.64
N LEU A 110 -7.39 -8.07 6.05
CA LEU A 110 -7.54 -8.51 4.66
C LEU A 110 -8.67 -9.53 4.48
N LYS A 111 -8.90 -10.40 5.48
CA LYS A 111 -9.85 -11.53 5.38
C LYS A 111 -11.23 -11.17 4.76
N PRO A 112 -11.90 -10.06 5.15
CA PRO A 112 -13.21 -9.71 4.60
C PRO A 112 -13.21 -9.40 3.10
N HIS A 113 -12.04 -9.12 2.50
CA HIS A 113 -11.90 -8.83 1.07
C HIS A 113 -11.67 -10.09 0.23
N LEU A 114 -11.40 -11.24 0.85
CA LEU A 114 -11.17 -12.49 0.14
C LEU A 114 -12.49 -13.08 -0.36
N ARG A 115 -12.48 -13.62 -1.58
CA ARG A 115 -13.65 -14.22 -2.20
C ARG A 115 -13.51 -15.73 -2.29
N PRO A 116 -14.58 -16.51 -2.01
CA PRO A 116 -14.60 -17.94 -2.27
C PRO A 116 -14.25 -18.25 -3.73
N GLY A 117 -13.50 -19.33 -3.96
CA GLY A 117 -13.12 -19.78 -5.30
C GLY A 117 -11.98 -18.99 -5.96
N ILE A 118 -11.55 -17.86 -5.40
CA ILE A 118 -10.37 -17.12 -5.87
C ILE A 118 -9.19 -17.45 -4.95
N ARG A 119 -8.03 -17.74 -5.56
CA ARG A 119 -6.76 -17.93 -4.85
C ARG A 119 -5.83 -16.76 -5.17
N PRO A 120 -5.93 -15.60 -4.48
CA PRO A 120 -5.14 -14.43 -4.81
C PRO A 120 -3.66 -14.65 -4.51
N ILE A 121 -2.80 -13.94 -5.23
CA ILE A 121 -1.37 -13.86 -4.96
C ILE A 121 -1.12 -12.73 -3.95
N LEU A 122 -0.35 -12.97 -2.90
CA LEU A 122 0.17 -11.92 -2.02
C LEU A 122 1.68 -11.83 -2.20
N HIS A 123 2.12 -10.74 -2.84
CA HIS A 123 3.51 -10.44 -3.11
C HIS A 123 4.12 -9.58 -2.00
N SER A 124 5.36 -9.89 -1.62
CA SER A 124 6.12 -9.21 -0.56
C SER A 124 7.61 -9.19 -0.87
N ASP A 125 8.36 -8.37 -0.12
CA ASP A 125 9.81 -8.49 -0.06
C ASP A 125 10.27 -9.79 0.65
N GLN A 126 11.58 -10.02 0.74
CA GLN A 126 12.13 -11.13 1.54
C GLN A 126 12.32 -10.75 3.01
N GLY A 127 11.49 -9.85 3.57
CA GLY A 127 11.52 -9.48 4.98
C GLY A 127 11.33 -10.70 5.88
N TRP A 128 11.99 -10.71 7.04
CA TRP A 128 11.98 -11.86 7.95
C TRP A 128 10.55 -12.30 8.32
N GLN A 129 9.66 -11.32 8.51
CA GLN A 129 8.28 -11.52 8.89
C GLN A 129 7.45 -12.28 7.84
N TYR A 130 7.86 -12.27 6.59
CA TYR A 130 7.18 -12.99 5.50
C TYR A 130 7.74 -14.39 5.27
N GLN A 131 8.94 -14.69 5.80
CA GLN A 131 9.58 -16.00 5.69
C GLN A 131 9.18 -16.98 6.81
N ILE A 132 8.61 -16.50 7.91
CA ILE A 132 8.32 -17.35 9.08
C ILE A 132 7.24 -18.40 8.75
N PRO A 133 7.40 -19.66 9.22
CA PRO A 133 6.45 -20.74 8.92
C PRO A 133 5.01 -20.41 9.32
N ASP A 134 4.85 -19.67 10.40
CA ASP A 134 3.53 -19.31 10.89
C ASP A 134 2.75 -18.38 9.95
N TYR A 135 3.45 -17.44 9.33
CA TYR A 135 2.88 -16.57 8.31
C TYR A 135 2.45 -17.38 7.08
N GLN A 136 3.30 -18.32 6.64
CA GLN A 136 3.01 -19.19 5.51
C GLN A 136 1.79 -20.08 5.76
N ARG A 137 1.69 -20.70 6.96
CA ARG A 137 0.51 -21.47 7.35
C ARG A 137 -0.75 -20.61 7.28
N ARG A 138 -0.69 -19.38 7.81
CA ARG A 138 -1.84 -18.49 7.79
C ARG A 138 -2.30 -18.13 6.37
N LEU A 139 -1.36 -17.87 5.45
CA LEU A 139 -1.69 -17.65 4.04
C LEU A 139 -2.35 -18.88 3.41
N THR A 140 -1.84 -20.07 3.67
CA THR A 140 -2.46 -21.32 3.21
C THR A 140 -3.89 -21.48 3.73
N HIS A 141 -4.14 -21.21 5.02
CA HIS A 141 -5.48 -21.27 5.61
C HIS A 141 -6.44 -20.22 5.02
N MET A 142 -5.91 -19.10 4.53
CA MET A 142 -6.68 -18.05 3.86
C MET A 142 -6.84 -18.29 2.36
N ASN A 143 -6.37 -19.43 1.83
CA ASN A 143 -6.30 -19.73 0.40
C ASN A 143 -5.57 -18.65 -0.41
N ILE A 144 -4.45 -18.14 0.12
CA ILE A 144 -3.61 -17.14 -0.55
C ILE A 144 -2.32 -17.81 -1.05
N CYS A 145 -1.95 -17.51 -2.30
CA CYS A 145 -0.67 -17.90 -2.87
C CYS A 145 0.41 -16.88 -2.47
N GLN A 146 1.41 -17.29 -1.71
CA GLN A 146 2.52 -16.41 -1.39
C GLN A 146 3.47 -16.25 -2.59
N SER A 147 3.87 -15.01 -2.87
CA SER A 147 4.98 -14.68 -3.77
C SER A 147 5.97 -13.78 -3.03
N MET A 148 7.27 -13.98 -3.25
CA MET A 148 8.30 -13.08 -2.73
C MET A 148 9.21 -12.61 -3.86
N SER A 149 9.68 -11.36 -3.77
CA SER A 149 10.69 -10.81 -4.67
C SER A 149 12.01 -11.59 -4.64
N ARG A 150 12.85 -11.37 -5.66
CA ARG A 150 14.25 -11.83 -5.64
C ARG A 150 15.08 -10.94 -4.73
N LYS A 151 16.06 -11.54 -4.05
CA LYS A 151 17.06 -10.81 -3.27
C LYS A 151 17.79 -9.79 -4.15
N GLY A 152 17.89 -8.55 -3.68
CA GLY A 152 18.65 -7.48 -4.35
C GLY A 152 17.94 -6.79 -5.51
N ASN A 153 16.66 -7.06 -5.73
CA ASN A 153 15.88 -6.42 -6.80
C ASN A 153 14.71 -5.62 -6.22
N CYS A 154 14.95 -4.35 -5.88
CA CYS A 154 13.95 -3.45 -5.29
C CYS A 154 12.72 -3.25 -6.18
N HIS A 155 12.85 -3.43 -7.50
CA HIS A 155 11.74 -3.24 -8.43
C HIS A 155 10.60 -4.25 -8.26
N ASP A 156 10.86 -5.41 -7.65
CA ASP A 156 9.85 -6.47 -7.49
C ASP A 156 8.71 -6.08 -6.52
N ASN A 157 8.88 -5.08 -5.65
CA ASN A 157 7.83 -4.61 -4.73
C ASN A 157 7.33 -3.18 -5.04
N ALA A 158 7.58 -2.69 -6.26
CA ALA A 158 7.30 -1.31 -6.66
C ALA A 158 5.86 -0.82 -6.40
N PRO A 159 4.79 -1.64 -6.52
CA PRO A 159 3.42 -1.18 -6.24
C PRO A 159 3.20 -0.66 -4.82
N ILE A 160 3.61 -1.41 -3.79
CA ILE A 160 3.40 -1.02 -2.40
C ILE A 160 4.40 0.06 -1.97
N GLU A 161 5.63 0.04 -2.50
CA GLU A 161 6.60 1.13 -2.30
C GLU A 161 6.06 2.46 -2.85
N SER A 162 5.45 2.43 -4.03
CA SER A 162 4.80 3.60 -4.64
C SER A 162 3.67 4.14 -3.75
N PHE A 163 2.85 3.25 -3.18
CA PHE A 163 1.82 3.63 -2.22
C PHE A 163 2.40 4.29 -0.97
N PHE A 164 3.45 3.72 -0.36
CA PHE A 164 4.05 4.30 0.83
C PHE A 164 4.73 5.64 0.57
N ASN A 165 5.42 5.79 -0.56
CA ASN A 165 6.00 7.08 -0.98
C ASN A 165 4.91 8.15 -1.14
N LEU A 166 3.78 7.76 -1.71
CA LEU A 166 2.63 8.63 -1.87
C LEU A 166 2.03 9.05 -0.53
N MET A 167 1.77 8.09 0.36
CA MET A 167 1.24 8.35 1.71
C MET A 167 2.18 9.25 2.52
N LYS A 168 3.49 9.06 2.41
CA LYS A 168 4.47 9.94 3.06
C LYS A 168 4.34 11.38 2.55
N ARG A 169 4.31 11.58 1.23
CA ARG A 169 4.24 12.91 0.61
C ARG A 169 2.88 13.61 0.77
N GLU A 170 1.80 12.88 0.61
CA GLU A 170 0.43 13.43 0.64
C GLU A 170 -0.09 13.59 2.07
N CYS A 171 0.47 12.85 3.05
CA CYS A 171 -0.05 12.82 4.40
C CYS A 171 1.04 12.95 5.47
N LEU A 172 1.89 11.93 5.65
CA LEU A 172 2.71 11.84 6.86
C LEU A 172 3.70 13.00 7.03
N ASN A 173 4.31 13.47 5.94
CA ASN A 173 5.28 14.56 5.96
C ASN A 173 4.63 15.95 6.16
N ARG A 174 3.29 16.03 6.17
CA ARG A 174 2.53 17.28 6.31
C ARG A 174 2.12 17.59 7.75
N TYR A 175 2.28 16.63 8.65
CA TYR A 175 1.82 16.75 10.03
C TYR A 175 2.93 16.40 11.00
N GLN A 176 2.97 17.11 12.12
CA GLN A 176 3.72 16.65 13.28
C GLN A 176 2.92 15.53 13.96
N ILE A 177 3.48 14.33 13.99
CA ILE A 177 2.81 13.14 14.52
C ILE A 177 3.37 12.86 15.92
N ASN A 178 2.62 13.24 16.95
CA ASN A 178 3.11 13.24 18.32
C ASN A 178 3.37 11.84 18.89
N ASP A 179 2.45 10.91 18.64
CA ASP A 179 2.46 9.57 19.22
C ASP A 179 1.82 8.52 18.27
N ILE A 180 1.80 7.26 18.71
CA ILE A 180 1.24 6.15 17.95
C ILE A 180 -0.28 6.26 17.72
N THR A 181 -0.99 6.92 18.62
CA THR A 181 -2.45 7.12 18.52
C THR A 181 -2.77 8.15 17.45
N ALA A 182 -2.01 9.25 17.39
CA ALA A 182 -2.05 10.23 16.32
C ALA A 182 -1.73 9.57 14.97
N LEU A 183 -0.68 8.74 14.90
CA LEU A 183 -0.33 8.00 13.69
C LEU A 183 -1.47 7.09 13.21
N ARG A 184 -2.08 6.33 14.13
CA ARG A 184 -3.24 5.46 13.83
C ARG A 184 -4.40 6.24 13.24
N LYS A 185 -4.75 7.38 13.86
CA LYS A 185 -5.84 8.24 13.39
C LYS A 185 -5.55 8.77 12.00
N LEU A 186 -4.34 9.29 11.79
CA LEU A 186 -3.92 9.88 10.52
C LEU A 186 -3.91 8.85 9.38
N VAL A 187 -3.35 7.66 9.62
CA VAL A 187 -3.35 6.57 8.63
C VAL A 187 -4.77 6.11 8.30
N LYS A 188 -5.65 5.97 9.30
CA LYS A 188 -7.06 5.60 9.07
C LYS A 188 -7.77 6.63 8.18
N GLN A 189 -7.61 7.91 8.47
CA GLN A 189 -8.21 8.99 7.69
C GLN A 189 -7.67 9.04 6.27
N TYR A 190 -6.35 8.91 6.10
CA TYR A 190 -5.73 8.91 4.79
C TYR A 190 -6.22 7.75 3.92
N ILE A 191 -6.34 6.54 4.48
CA ILE A 191 -6.83 5.37 3.73
C ILE A 191 -8.29 5.55 3.32
N GLN A 192 -9.13 6.10 4.20
CA GLN A 192 -10.53 6.37 3.88
C GLN A 192 -10.64 7.33 2.68
N TRP A 193 -9.89 8.44 2.72
CA TRP A 193 -9.82 9.40 1.62
C TRP A 193 -9.21 8.78 0.35
N PHE A 194 -8.11 8.04 0.49
CA PHE A 194 -7.40 7.42 -0.63
C PHE A 194 -8.28 6.44 -1.40
N ASN A 195 -9.04 5.59 -0.69
CA ASN A 195 -9.88 4.57 -1.30
C ASN A 195 -11.18 5.13 -1.90
N ASN A 196 -11.74 6.20 -1.31
CA ASN A 196 -13.11 6.64 -1.62
C ASN A 196 -13.23 8.04 -2.25
N GLU A 197 -12.18 8.85 -2.19
CA GLU A 197 -12.23 10.26 -2.66
C GLU A 197 -11.11 10.60 -3.63
N ARG A 198 -9.93 9.99 -3.48
CA ARG A 198 -8.77 10.27 -4.33
C ARG A 198 -9.00 9.77 -5.76
N ILE A 199 -9.15 10.73 -6.68
CA ILE A 199 -9.30 10.46 -8.11
C ILE A 199 -7.97 10.04 -8.75
N SER A 200 -8.02 9.07 -9.67
CA SER A 200 -6.86 8.66 -10.47
C SER A 200 -7.11 8.95 -11.94
N ARG A 201 -6.29 9.81 -12.56
CA ARG A 201 -6.37 10.13 -13.99
C ARG A 201 -6.22 8.88 -14.86
N ASN A 202 -5.32 7.98 -14.49
CA ASN A 202 -5.05 6.73 -15.21
C ASN A 202 -6.19 5.71 -15.07
N LYS A 203 -7.19 5.99 -14.23
CA LYS A 203 -8.38 5.16 -14.00
C LYS A 203 -9.65 5.96 -14.33
N ASN A 204 -9.58 6.83 -15.34
CA ASN A 204 -10.69 7.67 -15.82
C ASN A 204 -11.33 8.56 -14.74
N GLY A 205 -10.56 8.94 -13.72
CA GLY A 205 -11.04 9.76 -12.61
C GLY A 205 -11.82 9.00 -11.54
N LEU A 206 -11.84 7.66 -11.60
CA LEU A 206 -12.44 6.82 -10.56
C LEU A 206 -11.52 6.73 -9.34
N THR A 207 -12.14 6.54 -8.20
CA THR A 207 -11.44 6.17 -6.95
C THR A 207 -11.05 4.68 -7.01
N PRO A 208 -10.11 4.22 -6.18
CA PRO A 208 -9.76 2.80 -6.12
C PRO A 208 -10.98 1.88 -5.92
N VAL A 209 -11.88 2.24 -5.00
CA VAL A 209 -13.09 1.45 -4.72
C VAL A 209 -14.08 1.50 -5.89
N GLU A 210 -14.26 2.65 -6.53
CA GLU A 210 -15.13 2.77 -7.71
C GLU A 210 -14.61 1.94 -8.88
N TYR A 211 -13.30 2.00 -9.14
CA TYR A 211 -12.67 1.18 -10.17
C TYR A 211 -12.83 -0.31 -9.86
N ARG A 212 -12.64 -0.73 -8.60
CA ARG A 212 -12.90 -2.12 -8.20
C ARG A 212 -14.34 -2.48 -8.51
N ASN A 213 -15.32 -1.73 -8.02
CA ASN A 213 -16.73 -2.06 -8.20
C ASN A 213 -17.10 -2.14 -9.70
N GLN A 214 -16.61 -1.22 -10.53
CA GLN A 214 -16.86 -1.27 -11.97
C GLN A 214 -16.23 -2.51 -12.63
N ALA A 215 -14.96 -2.80 -12.34
CA ALA A 215 -14.24 -3.92 -12.93
C ALA A 215 -14.70 -5.29 -12.42
N MET A 216 -15.53 -5.34 -11.38
CA MET A 216 -16.13 -6.57 -10.85
C MET A 216 -17.55 -6.82 -11.35
N VAL A 217 -18.16 -5.83 -12.01
CA VAL A 217 -19.48 -5.93 -12.65
C VAL A 217 -19.35 -6.19 -14.15
N ALA A 218 -18.24 -5.75 -14.76
CA ALA A 218 -17.88 -6.02 -16.14
C ALA A 218 -17.31 -7.43 -16.33
#